data_AF-A0A7S4BRR8-F1
#
_entry.id   AF-A0A7S4BRR8-F1
#
_cell.length_a   1.000
_cell.length_b   1.000
_cell.length_c   1.000
_cell.angle_alpha   90.00
_cell.angle_beta   90.00
_cell.angle_gamma   90.00
#
_symmetry.space_group_name_H-M   'P 1'
#
loop_
_entity.id
_entity.type
_entity.pdbx_description
1 polymer ?
#
loop_
_entity_poly.entity_id
_entity_poly.type
_entity_poly.pdbx_seq_one_letter_code
_entity_poly.pdbx_strand_id
1 'polypeptide(L)'
;MLSTKLIVVTGHTHCGAVAKAVAQAVADQRRGDADGHAEQTGAMGQVLASIREAAEEAISQLPDAELEEQVALATELNVLSAMQKLIEVSDLIRSRVISGDVMVVGCVYDIRSGLVRWLGQHPRLAQITGAAPHVPYNYKPVTLASAFQGDRPKLGKFKQAKDAIARILEGNDRFVRDAPMFESATPVIKDPFAIVLSMAELRVPVEQIVDATPADVYVQRMSGGIAGRGGATLLSSLEYANARWRPPILLVIAASRSEIVASAIAQVSGSALPSAPKRAVLERVMVAAMYAKMQVDDGRQLSRAGRDLKLRQLTAEIHALRTVEVLLRSSASLRASVAAGELEVHAAVVDEESGKLTMLGEHPQMEELAHERGC
;
A
#
# COMPACT_ATOMS: atom_id res chain seq x y z
N MET A 1 5.24 18.92 9.08
CA MET A 1 5.61 17.48 9.19
C MET A 1 4.93 16.88 10.41
N LEU A 2 4.46 15.64 10.31
CA LEU A 2 3.49 15.05 11.25
C LEU A 2 3.99 14.77 12.69
N SER A 3 5.27 15.03 13.00
CA SER A 3 5.88 14.87 14.34
C SER A 3 5.47 13.60 15.08
N THR A 4 5.29 12.51 14.32
CA THR A 4 4.76 11.23 14.79
C THR A 4 5.61 10.69 15.93
N LYS A 5 4.94 10.24 17.00
CA LYS A 5 5.58 9.69 18.21
C LYS A 5 5.48 8.16 18.30
N LEU A 6 4.67 7.54 17.46
CA LEU A 6 4.41 6.11 17.46
C LEU A 6 4.41 5.56 16.04
N ILE A 7 5.20 4.52 15.81
CA ILE A 7 5.13 3.68 14.62
C ILE A 7 4.56 2.34 15.06
N VAL A 8 3.48 1.91 14.40
CA VAL A 8 2.87 0.60 14.63
C VAL A 8 3.14 -0.28 13.41
N VAL A 9 3.73 -1.45 13.62
CA VAL A 9 3.88 -2.50 12.61
C VAL A 9 2.77 -3.52 12.85
N THR A 10 1.87 -3.66 11.89
CA THR A 10 0.66 -4.48 12.02
C THR A 10 0.73 -5.72 11.14
N GLY A 11 0.57 -6.89 11.73
CA GLY A 11 0.21 -8.13 11.04
C GLY A 11 -1.29 -8.41 11.19
N HIS A 12 -1.77 -9.46 10.52
CA HIS A 12 -3.17 -9.87 10.66
C HIS A 12 -3.35 -11.38 10.52
N THR A 13 -4.37 -11.92 11.19
CA THR A 13 -4.70 -13.34 11.08
C THR A 13 -5.10 -13.70 9.65
N HIS A 14 -4.90 -14.97 9.29
CA HIS A 14 -5.16 -15.51 7.95
C HIS A 14 -4.51 -14.71 6.80
N CYS A 15 -3.30 -14.17 7.02
CA CYS A 15 -2.57 -13.49 5.95
C CYS A 15 -2.22 -14.46 4.81
N GLY A 16 -2.83 -14.28 3.64
CA GLY A 16 -2.63 -15.17 2.50
C GLY A 16 -1.19 -15.26 2.00
N ALA A 17 -0.41 -14.18 2.14
CA ALA A 17 1.01 -14.19 1.78
C ALA A 17 1.85 -15.02 2.76
N VAL A 18 1.60 -14.87 4.07
CA VAL A 18 2.27 -15.68 5.11
C VAL A 18 1.86 -17.14 4.99
N ALA A 19 0.58 -17.43 4.80
CA ALA A 19 0.08 -18.79 4.58
C ALA A 19 0.76 -19.47 3.40
N LYS A 20 0.93 -18.74 2.28
CA LYS A 20 1.63 -19.26 1.10
C LYS A 20 3.12 -19.47 1.37
N ALA A 21 3.78 -18.56 2.10
CA ALA A 21 5.21 -18.69 2.44
C ALA A 21 5.47 -19.90 3.34
N VAL A 22 4.65 -20.12 4.38
CA VAL A 22 4.76 -21.29 5.27
C VAL A 22 4.49 -22.58 4.50
N ALA A 23 3.40 -22.65 3.73
CA ALA A 23 3.07 -23.84 2.95
C ALA A 23 4.20 -24.23 1.96
N GLN A 24 4.85 -23.23 1.36
CA GLN A 24 6.00 -23.45 0.49
C GLN A 24 7.23 -23.94 1.26
N ALA A 25 7.59 -23.31 2.37
CA ALA A 25 8.72 -23.73 3.19
C ALA A 25 8.56 -25.18 3.71
N VAL A 26 7.34 -25.58 4.11
CA VAL A 26 7.02 -26.97 4.48
C VAL A 26 7.21 -27.93 3.29
N ALA A 27 6.77 -27.52 2.09
CA ALA A 27 6.92 -28.33 0.90
C ALA A 27 8.40 -28.51 0.50
N ASP A 28 9.21 -27.46 0.64
CA ASP A 28 10.63 -27.46 0.33
C ASP A 28 11.42 -28.38 1.28
N GLN A 29 11.13 -28.32 2.60
CA GLN A 29 11.73 -29.24 3.59
C GLN A 29 11.42 -30.73 3.30
N ARG A 30 10.19 -31.05 2.87
CA ARG A 30 9.80 -32.43 2.53
C ARG A 30 10.48 -32.98 1.29
N ARG A 31 10.89 -32.11 0.37
CA ARG A 31 11.58 -32.50 -0.87
C ARG A 31 13.07 -32.78 -0.65
N GLY A 32 13.62 -32.42 0.51
CA GLY A 32 15.06 -32.58 0.79
C GLY A 32 15.94 -31.61 -0.02
N ASP A 33 15.32 -30.61 -0.65
CA ASP A 33 15.99 -29.59 -1.45
C ASP A 33 16.58 -28.52 -0.51
N ALA A 34 17.77 -28.79 0.02
CA ALA A 34 18.59 -27.76 0.67
C ALA A 34 19.03 -26.67 -0.34
N ASP A 35 19.12 -27.01 -1.64
CA ASP A 35 19.62 -26.16 -2.73
C ASP A 35 18.66 -26.01 -3.93
N GLY A 36 17.45 -26.58 -3.87
CA GLY A 36 16.48 -26.59 -4.97
C GLY A 36 15.49 -25.44 -4.88
N HIS A 37 15.92 -24.21 -5.17
CA HIS A 37 15.00 -23.09 -5.32
C HIS A 37 14.06 -23.35 -6.48
N ALA A 38 12.79 -23.65 -6.20
CA ALA A 38 11.75 -23.28 -7.15
C ALA A 38 11.84 -21.75 -7.27
N GLU A 39 12.62 -21.27 -8.24
CA GLU A 39 12.70 -19.87 -8.62
C GLU A 39 11.28 -19.41 -8.92
N GLN A 40 10.59 -18.90 -7.90
CA GLN A 40 9.43 -18.07 -8.10
C GLN A 40 9.97 -16.76 -8.66
N THR A 41 10.21 -16.78 -9.96
CA THR A 41 10.56 -15.59 -10.73
C THR A 41 9.37 -14.62 -10.68
N GLY A 42 9.67 -13.33 -10.55
CA GLY A 42 8.67 -12.25 -10.52
C GLY A 42 8.24 -11.79 -9.12
N ALA A 43 7.31 -10.82 -9.07
CA ALA A 43 6.91 -10.13 -7.85
C ALA A 43 6.40 -11.03 -6.71
N MET A 44 5.73 -12.14 -7.03
CA MET A 44 5.28 -13.09 -6.01
C MET A 44 6.46 -13.66 -5.23
N GLY A 45 7.56 -13.98 -5.90
CA GLY A 45 8.78 -14.47 -5.24
C GLY A 45 9.36 -13.43 -4.30
N GLN A 46 9.34 -12.14 -4.65
CA GLN A 46 9.86 -11.09 -3.78
C GLN A 46 9.03 -10.87 -2.52
N VAL A 47 7.70 -10.89 -2.63
CA VAL A 47 6.81 -10.79 -1.48
C VAL A 47 7.04 -11.98 -0.55
N LEU A 48 7.09 -13.20 -1.10
CA LEU A 48 7.28 -14.41 -0.30
C LEU A 48 8.70 -14.50 0.28
N ALA A 49 9.73 -14.10 -0.46
CA ALA A 49 11.12 -14.05 0.02
C ALA A 49 11.27 -13.14 1.24
N SER A 50 10.52 -12.04 1.31
CA SER A 50 10.57 -11.12 2.46
C SER A 50 9.99 -11.73 3.74
N ILE A 51 9.10 -12.73 3.61
CA ILE A 51 8.41 -13.43 4.72
C ILE A 51 9.11 -14.76 5.06
N ARG A 52 9.89 -15.30 4.12
CA ARG A 52 10.47 -16.65 4.18
C ARG A 52 11.19 -16.96 5.49
N GLU A 53 12.05 -16.04 5.95
CA GLU A 53 12.79 -16.19 7.20
C GLU A 53 11.86 -16.42 8.40
N ALA A 54 10.79 -15.63 8.51
CA ALA A 54 9.80 -15.77 9.57
C ALA A 54 8.97 -17.06 9.43
N ALA A 55 8.72 -17.52 8.20
CA ALA A 55 8.04 -18.78 7.94
C ALA A 55 8.91 -20.00 8.34
N GLU A 56 10.19 -20.01 7.96
CA GLU A 56 11.13 -21.07 8.31
C GLU A 56 11.38 -21.13 9.83
N GLU A 57 11.52 -19.98 10.48
CA GLU A 57 11.65 -19.90 11.94
C GLU A 57 10.40 -20.43 12.65
N ALA A 58 9.19 -20.10 12.17
CA ALA A 58 7.95 -20.62 12.75
C ALA A 58 7.85 -22.15 12.65
N ILE A 59 8.22 -22.72 11.49
CA ILE A 59 8.26 -24.18 11.29
C ILE A 59 9.30 -24.82 12.22
N SER A 60 10.46 -24.20 12.39
CA SER A 60 11.50 -24.70 13.30
C SER A 60 11.06 -24.67 14.77
N GLN A 61 10.28 -23.66 15.19
CA GLN A 61 9.79 -23.56 16.57
C GLN A 61 8.59 -24.48 16.83
N LEU A 62 7.78 -24.76 15.79
CA LEU A 62 6.57 -25.57 15.86
C LEU A 62 6.54 -26.65 14.75
N PRO A 63 7.47 -27.64 14.77
CA PRO A 63 7.62 -28.61 13.67
C PRO A 63 6.43 -29.55 13.50
N ASP A 64 5.77 -29.92 14.60
CA ASP A 64 4.65 -30.88 14.62
C ASP A 64 3.27 -30.19 14.67
N ALA A 65 3.24 -28.87 14.61
CA ALA A 65 2.01 -28.09 14.70
C ALA A 65 1.24 -28.07 13.37
N GLU A 66 -0.06 -27.79 13.46
CA GLU A 66 -0.89 -27.62 12.27
C GLU A 66 -0.47 -26.37 11.47
N LEU A 67 -0.73 -26.39 10.16
CA LEU A 67 -0.35 -25.27 9.27
C LEU A 67 -0.89 -23.92 9.78
N GLU A 68 -2.10 -23.92 10.34
CA GLU A 68 -2.72 -22.69 10.87
C GLU A 68 -1.94 -22.10 12.06
N GLU A 69 -1.41 -22.95 12.95
CA GLU A 69 -0.60 -22.54 14.10
C GLU A 69 0.77 -22.02 13.64
N GLN A 70 1.39 -22.70 12.68
CA GLN A 70 2.65 -22.24 12.07
C GLN A 70 2.47 -20.89 11.36
N VAL A 71 1.34 -20.68 10.67
CA VAL A 71 1.00 -19.40 10.02
C VAL A 71 0.76 -18.30 11.04
N ALA A 72 0.11 -18.60 12.17
CA ALA A 72 -0.10 -17.64 13.25
C ALA A 72 1.25 -17.17 13.82
N LEU A 73 2.16 -18.10 14.15
CA LEU A 73 3.49 -17.76 14.66
C LEU A 73 4.34 -17.02 13.61
N ALA A 74 4.35 -17.48 12.35
CA ALA A 74 5.05 -16.82 11.26
C ALA A 74 4.55 -15.38 11.06
N THR A 75 3.26 -15.11 11.28
CA THR A 75 2.70 -13.76 11.23
C THR A 75 3.31 -12.86 12.31
N GLU A 76 3.43 -13.36 13.54
CA GLU A 76 4.07 -12.62 14.65
C GLU A 76 5.56 -12.37 14.40
N LEU A 77 6.29 -13.41 14.00
CA LEU A 77 7.71 -13.32 13.67
C LEU A 77 7.96 -12.36 12.50
N ASN A 78 7.08 -12.33 11.51
CA ASN A 78 7.17 -11.39 10.40
C ASN A 78 6.97 -9.93 10.87
N VAL A 79 6.05 -9.67 11.80
CA VAL A 79 5.90 -8.35 12.44
C VAL A 79 7.18 -7.95 13.16
N LEU A 80 7.75 -8.86 13.97
CA LEU A 80 9.00 -8.60 14.70
C LEU A 80 10.19 -8.36 13.76
N SER A 81 10.34 -9.18 12.71
CA SER A 81 11.37 -9.01 11.68
C SER A 81 11.23 -7.66 10.96
N ALA A 82 10.00 -7.25 10.62
CA ALA A 82 9.75 -5.95 10.02
C ALA A 82 10.10 -4.79 10.96
N MET A 83 9.78 -4.91 12.27
CA MET A 83 10.20 -3.93 13.28
C MET A 83 11.73 -3.84 13.38
N GLN A 84 12.42 -4.99 13.40
CA GLN A 84 13.88 -5.04 13.45
C GLN A 84 14.48 -4.36 12.22
N LYS A 85 14.08 -4.75 11.01
CA LYS A 85 14.54 -4.16 9.74
C LYS A 85 14.30 -2.65 9.69
N LEU A 86 13.14 -2.18 10.16
CA LEU A 86 12.81 -0.76 10.21
C LEU A 86 13.82 0.04 11.06
N ILE A 87 14.16 -0.49 12.23
CA ILE A 87 15.11 0.14 13.16
C ILE A 87 16.53 0.00 12.63
N GLU A 88 16.88 -1.13 12.01
CA GLU A 88 18.25 -1.39 11.59
C GLU A 88 18.65 -0.61 10.34
N VAL A 89 17.74 -0.52 9.36
CA VAL A 89 18.02 0.06 8.04
C VAL A 89 17.88 1.58 8.04
N SER A 90 17.05 2.15 8.92
CA SER A 90 16.79 3.59 8.92
C SER A 90 17.48 4.31 10.07
N ASP A 91 18.59 5.00 9.80
CA ASP A 91 19.31 5.83 10.79
C ASP A 91 18.40 6.87 11.46
N LEU A 92 17.47 7.45 10.70
CA LEU A 92 16.52 8.44 11.21
C LEU A 92 15.54 7.82 12.22
N ILE A 93 15.05 6.61 11.97
CA ILE A 93 14.16 5.91 12.90
C ILE A 93 14.98 5.40 14.09
N ARG A 94 16.13 4.76 13.83
CA ARG A 94 17.05 4.25 14.85
C ARG A 94 17.39 5.32 15.88
N SER A 95 17.88 6.47 15.41
CA SER A 95 18.26 7.59 16.29
C SER A 95 17.09 8.10 17.13
N ARG A 96 15.88 8.16 16.57
CA ARG A 96 14.66 8.59 17.28
C ARG A 96 14.11 7.56 18.26
N VAL A 97 14.33 6.28 17.98
CA VAL A 97 14.03 5.21 18.94
C VAL A 97 15.02 5.25 20.09
N ILE A 98 16.32 5.45 19.80
CA ILE A 98 17.37 5.60 20.82
C ILE A 98 17.17 6.83 21.68
N SER A 99 16.68 7.96 21.14
CA SER A 99 16.39 9.17 21.93
C SER A 99 15.08 9.09 22.71
N GLY A 100 14.22 8.09 22.45
CA GLY A 100 12.87 8.01 23.00
C GLY A 100 11.86 8.95 22.32
N ASP A 101 12.25 9.65 21.25
CA ASP A 101 11.37 10.54 20.49
C ASP A 101 10.27 9.80 19.72
N VAL A 102 10.54 8.55 19.32
CA VAL A 102 9.61 7.68 18.59
C VAL A 102 9.61 6.29 19.21
N MET A 103 8.42 5.77 19.47
CA MET A 103 8.23 4.37 19.86
C MET A 103 7.84 3.52 18.66
N VAL A 104 8.45 2.34 18.51
CA VAL A 104 8.06 1.32 17.51
C VAL A 104 7.44 0.13 18.24
N VAL A 105 6.20 -0.21 17.90
CA VAL A 105 5.47 -1.35 18.49
C VAL A 105 4.88 -2.25 17.41
N GLY A 106 4.72 -3.53 17.72
CA GLY A 106 4.06 -4.51 16.87
C GLY A 106 2.67 -4.86 17.38
N CYS A 107 1.77 -5.22 16.48
CA CYS A 107 0.51 -5.89 16.83
C CYS A 107 0.06 -6.85 15.72
N VAL A 108 -0.80 -7.80 16.09
CA VAL A 108 -1.53 -8.64 15.14
C VAL A 108 -3.01 -8.41 15.39
N TYR A 109 -3.76 -8.02 14.35
CA TYR A 109 -5.21 -7.94 14.46
C TYR A 109 -5.87 -9.17 13.85
N ASP A 110 -6.96 -9.61 14.47
CA ASP A 110 -7.75 -10.70 13.94
C ASP A 110 -8.77 -10.18 12.93
N ILE A 111 -8.68 -10.66 11.68
CA ILE A 111 -9.53 -10.15 10.58
C ILE A 111 -11.01 -10.49 10.74
N ARG A 112 -11.36 -11.45 11.62
CA ARG A 112 -12.74 -11.91 11.82
C ARG A 112 -13.43 -11.12 12.93
N SER A 113 -12.74 -10.93 14.05
CA SER A 113 -13.26 -10.26 15.24
C SER A 113 -12.91 -8.77 15.29
N GLY A 114 -11.89 -8.33 14.54
CA GLY A 114 -11.35 -6.97 14.61
C GLY A 114 -10.48 -6.71 15.84
N LEU A 115 -10.24 -7.72 16.68
CA LEU A 115 -9.44 -7.56 17.90
C LEU A 115 -7.97 -7.35 17.57
N VAL A 116 -7.33 -6.44 18.30
CA VAL A 116 -5.90 -6.16 18.16
C VAL A 116 -5.13 -6.74 19.35
N ARG A 117 -4.24 -7.69 19.10
CA ARG A 117 -3.28 -8.20 20.08
C ARG A 117 -1.95 -7.49 19.90
N TRP A 118 -1.58 -6.68 20.90
CA TRP A 118 -0.32 -5.94 20.91
C TRP A 118 0.84 -6.85 21.32
N LEU A 119 1.92 -6.83 20.52
CA LEU A 119 3.19 -7.51 20.83
C LEU A 119 4.11 -6.61 21.66
N GLY A 120 3.84 -5.30 21.69
CA GLY A 120 4.68 -4.31 22.36
C GLY A 120 5.90 -3.92 21.51
N GLN A 121 6.96 -3.44 22.17
CA GLN A 121 8.24 -3.19 21.50
C GLN A 121 8.96 -4.50 21.16
N HIS A 122 9.93 -4.44 20.25
CA HIS A 122 10.68 -5.64 19.87
C HIS A 122 11.35 -6.27 21.10
N PRO A 123 11.22 -7.59 21.38
CA PRO A 123 11.79 -8.21 22.58
C PRO A 123 13.31 -8.03 22.71
N ARG A 124 14.00 -7.96 21.57
CA ARG A 124 15.46 -7.72 21.48
C ARG A 124 15.83 -6.25 21.22
N LEU A 125 14.96 -5.28 21.53
CA LEU A 125 15.18 -3.87 21.19
C LEU A 125 16.52 -3.33 21.71
N ALA A 126 16.94 -3.73 22.91
CA ALA A 126 18.22 -3.32 23.47
C ALA A 126 19.42 -3.83 22.67
N GLN A 127 19.32 -5.05 22.11
CA GLN A 127 20.37 -5.62 21.27
C GLN A 127 20.41 -4.92 19.90
N ILE A 128 19.24 -4.61 19.34
CA ILE A 128 19.13 -3.93 18.03
C ILE A 128 19.67 -2.50 18.08
N THR A 129 19.39 -1.78 19.17
CA THR A 129 19.72 -0.35 19.30
C THR A 129 20.99 -0.07 20.07
N GLY A 130 21.50 -1.04 20.86
CA GLY A 130 22.57 -0.81 21.82
C GLY A 130 22.15 0.02 23.04
N ALA A 131 20.87 0.34 23.20
CA ALA A 131 20.32 1.19 24.27
C ALA A 131 19.10 0.52 24.92
N ALA A 132 18.93 0.69 26.23
CA ALA A 132 17.77 0.13 26.94
C ALA A 132 16.44 0.74 26.43
N PRO A 133 15.34 -0.04 26.36
CA PRO A 133 14.02 0.49 26.00
C PRO A 133 13.56 1.56 26.99
N HIS A 134 13.03 2.66 26.49
CA HIS A 134 12.69 3.83 27.31
C HIS A 134 11.49 3.62 28.25
N VAL A 135 10.54 2.72 27.94
CA VAL A 135 9.45 2.29 28.85
C VAL A 135 8.89 0.93 28.40
N PRO A 136 8.77 -0.10 29.27
CA PRO A 136 8.04 -1.31 28.94
C PRO A 136 6.53 -1.04 28.85
N TYR A 137 5.95 -1.20 27.66
CA TYR A 137 4.50 -1.06 27.45
C TYR A 137 3.77 -2.35 27.82
N ASN A 138 3.10 -2.36 28.97
CA ASN A 138 2.27 -3.50 29.40
C ASN A 138 0.82 -3.32 28.93
N TYR A 139 0.39 -4.11 27.96
CA TYR A 139 -1.00 -4.20 27.53
C TYR A 139 -1.64 -5.52 27.98
N LYS A 140 -2.88 -5.47 28.46
CA LYS A 140 -3.71 -6.66 28.69
C LYS A 140 -4.73 -6.78 27.55
N PRO A 141 -4.69 -7.84 26.73
CA PRO A 141 -5.64 -8.00 25.65
C PRO A 141 -7.06 -8.21 26.17
N VAL A 142 -8.02 -7.52 25.53
CA VAL A 142 -9.44 -7.79 25.70
C VAL A 142 -9.85 -8.71 24.55
N THR A 143 -10.36 -9.90 24.87
CA THR A 143 -10.82 -10.87 23.87
C THR A 143 -12.35 -10.84 23.80
N LEU A 144 -12.92 -10.57 22.62
CA LEU A 144 -14.34 -10.78 22.30
C LEU A 144 -14.48 -11.92 21.29
N ALA A 145 -15.28 -12.93 21.59
CA ALA A 145 -15.53 -14.04 20.68
C ALA A 145 -16.48 -13.61 19.55
N SER A 146 -16.19 -13.99 18.30
CA SER A 146 -17.20 -14.00 17.23
C SER A 146 -17.03 -15.19 16.27
N ALA A 147 -18.17 -15.69 15.79
CA ALA A 147 -18.31 -16.80 14.86
C ALA A 147 -18.64 -16.26 13.46
N PHE A 148 -18.07 -16.88 12.41
CA PHE A 148 -18.29 -16.48 11.01
C PHE A 148 -18.29 -17.67 10.05
N GLN A 149 -19.27 -17.69 9.14
CA GLN A 149 -19.37 -18.53 7.94
C GLN A 149 -19.82 -17.69 6.75
N GLY A 150 -19.27 -17.95 5.56
CA GLY A 150 -19.74 -17.33 4.32
C GLY A 150 -19.00 -17.85 3.07
N ASP A 151 -19.77 -18.16 2.02
CA ASP A 151 -19.34 -18.78 0.76
C ASP A 151 -18.99 -17.76 -0.35
N ARG A 152 -18.27 -18.25 -1.38
CA ARG A 152 -17.69 -17.46 -2.49
C ARG A 152 -18.57 -17.45 -3.75
N PRO A 153 -18.72 -16.31 -4.45
CA PRO A 153 -19.25 -16.28 -5.82
C PRO A 153 -18.15 -16.22 -6.92
N LYS A 154 -18.50 -16.62 -8.16
CA LYS A 154 -17.62 -16.69 -9.35
C LYS A 154 -17.81 -15.48 -10.30
N LEU A 155 -16.73 -15.05 -10.98
CA LEU A 155 -16.61 -13.82 -11.82
C LEU A 155 -16.60 -14.07 -13.36
N GLY A 156 -16.92 -13.03 -14.17
CA GLY A 156 -16.78 -12.95 -15.65
C GLY A 156 -16.77 -11.53 -16.28
N LYS A 157 -16.00 -11.35 -17.38
CA LYS A 157 -15.27 -10.15 -17.94
C LYS A 157 -16.02 -8.92 -18.54
N PHE A 158 -15.27 -7.81 -18.67
CA PHE A 158 -15.46 -6.49 -19.36
C PHE A 158 -16.60 -5.54 -18.92
N LYS A 159 -17.80 -6.02 -18.59
CA LYS A 159 -18.81 -5.16 -17.95
C LYS A 159 -18.34 -4.66 -16.57
N GLN A 160 -17.44 -5.43 -15.97
CA GLN A 160 -17.00 -5.29 -14.59
C GLN A 160 -16.16 -4.03 -14.31
N ALA A 161 -15.35 -3.53 -15.24
CA ALA A 161 -14.55 -2.32 -15.01
C ALA A 161 -15.43 -1.07 -14.97
N LYS A 162 -16.36 -0.94 -15.92
CA LYS A 162 -17.37 0.13 -15.92
C LYS A 162 -18.27 0.05 -14.68
N ASP A 163 -18.73 -1.15 -14.32
CA ASP A 163 -19.52 -1.37 -13.10
C ASP A 163 -18.71 -1.03 -11.83
N ALA A 164 -17.41 -1.36 -11.79
CA ALA A 164 -16.51 -1.03 -10.69
C ALA A 164 -16.27 0.49 -10.57
N ILE A 165 -16.05 1.19 -11.68
CA ILE A 165 -15.91 2.66 -11.70
C ILE A 165 -17.22 3.31 -11.27
N ALA A 166 -18.35 2.87 -11.81
CA ALA A 166 -19.66 3.37 -11.42
C ALA A 166 -19.89 3.20 -9.92
N ARG A 167 -19.56 2.02 -9.38
CA ARG A 167 -19.64 1.75 -7.94
C ARG A 167 -18.76 2.68 -7.10
N ILE A 168 -17.52 2.93 -7.53
CA ILE A 168 -16.60 3.87 -6.85
C ILE A 168 -17.17 5.29 -6.86
N LEU A 169 -17.69 5.75 -8.01
CA LEU A 169 -18.24 7.09 -8.17
C LEU A 169 -19.54 7.30 -7.38
N GLU A 170 -20.45 6.32 -7.41
CA GLU A 170 -21.67 6.34 -6.61
C GLU A 170 -21.37 6.34 -5.11
N GLY A 171 -20.37 5.55 -4.68
CA GLY A 171 -19.90 5.55 -3.30
C GLY A 171 -19.28 6.88 -2.89
N ASN A 172 -18.51 7.51 -3.78
CA ASN A 172 -17.98 8.84 -3.52
C ASN A 172 -19.06 9.92 -3.46
N ASP A 173 -20.07 9.87 -4.32
CA ASP A 173 -21.21 10.78 -4.27
C ASP A 173 -21.98 10.65 -2.94
N ARG A 174 -22.14 9.43 -2.43
CA ARG A 174 -22.71 9.18 -1.09
C ARG A 174 -21.82 9.73 0.03
N PHE A 175 -20.51 9.50 -0.02
CA PHE A 175 -19.55 10.04 0.95
C PHE A 175 -19.60 11.58 1.00
N VAL A 176 -19.53 12.24 -0.16
CA VAL A 176 -19.55 13.71 -0.27
C VAL A 176 -20.87 14.31 0.26
N ARG A 177 -21.97 13.56 0.15
CA ARG A 177 -23.30 13.97 0.67
C ARG A 177 -23.54 13.56 2.13
N ASP A 178 -22.55 12.98 2.79
CA ASP A 178 -22.66 12.46 4.16
C ASP A 178 -23.82 11.45 4.33
N ALA A 179 -23.99 10.58 3.33
CA ALA A 179 -25.05 9.55 3.28
C ALA A 179 -24.48 8.15 2.96
N PRO A 180 -23.54 7.62 3.76
CA PRO A 180 -22.91 6.32 3.51
C PRO A 180 -23.92 5.16 3.57
N MET A 181 -23.68 4.09 2.82
CA MET A 181 -24.60 2.94 2.77
C MET A 181 -24.69 2.15 4.08
N PHE A 182 -23.73 2.28 4.99
CA PHE A 182 -23.58 1.33 6.11
C PHE A 182 -23.23 1.97 7.46
N GLU A 183 -24.07 1.71 8.48
CA GLU A 183 -23.74 1.95 9.90
C GLU A 183 -23.24 0.69 10.64
N SER A 184 -23.51 -0.52 10.14
CA SER A 184 -23.06 -1.76 10.79
C SER A 184 -23.36 -2.95 9.90
N ALA A 185 -22.32 -3.55 9.30
CA ALA A 185 -22.45 -4.86 8.70
C ALA A 185 -21.27 -5.73 9.12
N THR A 186 -21.59 -6.93 9.59
CA THR A 186 -20.67 -8.03 9.88
C THR A 186 -19.80 -8.26 8.62
N PRO A 187 -18.48 -8.05 8.66
CA PRO A 187 -17.63 -8.06 7.46
C PRO A 187 -17.67 -9.41 6.73
N VAL A 188 -18.13 -9.41 5.48
CA VAL A 188 -18.03 -10.59 4.59
C VAL A 188 -16.72 -10.50 3.82
N ILE A 189 -15.79 -11.42 4.08
CA ILE A 189 -14.54 -11.52 3.33
C ILE A 189 -14.85 -12.01 1.90
N LYS A 190 -14.65 -11.12 0.93
CA LYS A 190 -14.83 -11.36 -0.51
C LYS A 190 -13.57 -10.95 -1.28
N ASP A 191 -13.44 -11.38 -2.53
CA ASP A 191 -12.38 -10.91 -3.40
C ASP A 191 -12.63 -9.43 -3.77
N PRO A 192 -11.58 -8.59 -3.80
CA PRO A 192 -11.72 -7.17 -4.11
C PRO A 192 -12.12 -6.96 -5.57
N PHE A 193 -12.96 -5.97 -5.82
CA PHE A 193 -13.35 -5.57 -7.18
C PHE A 193 -12.41 -4.50 -7.76
N ALA A 194 -11.55 -3.90 -6.93
CA ALA A 194 -10.59 -2.88 -7.35
C ALA A 194 -9.29 -2.96 -6.54
N ILE A 195 -8.16 -2.68 -7.20
CA ILE A 195 -6.92 -2.29 -6.53
C ILE A 195 -6.87 -0.77 -6.52
N VAL A 196 -6.56 -0.15 -5.38
CA VAL A 196 -6.39 1.30 -5.26
C VAL A 196 -4.98 1.61 -4.77
N LEU A 197 -4.21 2.33 -5.58
CA LEU A 197 -2.96 2.94 -5.17
C LEU A 197 -3.21 4.40 -4.82
N SER A 198 -3.01 4.80 -3.57
CA SER A 198 -3.24 6.18 -3.12
C SER A 198 -2.06 6.74 -2.34
N MET A 199 -2.10 8.05 -2.12
CA MET A 199 -1.08 8.71 -1.31
C MET A 199 -1.32 8.51 0.19
N ALA A 200 -0.24 8.28 0.95
CA ALA A 200 -0.30 8.00 2.38
C ALA A 200 -0.75 9.19 3.25
N GLU A 201 -0.71 10.41 2.71
CA GLU A 201 -1.17 11.64 3.39
C GLU A 201 -2.69 11.83 3.40
N LEU A 202 -3.43 11.09 2.57
CA LEU A 202 -4.89 11.16 2.52
C LEU A 202 -5.49 10.86 3.90
N ARG A 203 -6.14 11.84 4.52
CA ARG A 203 -6.56 11.72 5.93
C ARG A 203 -7.82 10.88 6.13
N VAL A 204 -8.60 10.72 5.07
CA VAL A 204 -9.78 9.85 5.06
C VAL A 204 -9.39 8.51 4.41
N PRO A 205 -9.72 7.37 5.02
CA PRO A 205 -9.55 6.06 4.40
C PRO A 205 -10.19 6.01 3.01
N VAL A 206 -9.51 5.36 2.05
CA VAL A 206 -10.02 5.22 0.67
C VAL A 206 -11.36 4.49 0.68
N GLU A 207 -11.50 3.49 1.53
CA GLU A 207 -12.69 2.69 1.74
C GLU A 207 -13.90 3.56 2.11
N GLN A 208 -13.70 4.59 2.95
CA GLN A 208 -14.75 5.55 3.28
C GLN A 208 -15.05 6.49 2.11
N ILE A 209 -14.01 7.01 1.45
CA ILE A 209 -14.15 7.90 0.28
C ILE A 209 -14.98 7.26 -0.84
N VAL A 210 -14.87 5.94 -1.02
CA VAL A 210 -15.60 5.20 -2.06
C VAL A 210 -16.77 4.37 -1.50
N ASP A 211 -17.13 4.58 -0.23
CA ASP A 211 -18.21 3.88 0.47
C ASP A 211 -18.21 2.34 0.25
N ALA A 212 -17.04 1.74 0.44
CA ALA A 212 -16.76 0.32 0.26
C ALA A 212 -16.80 -0.44 1.59
N THR A 213 -17.29 -1.69 1.55
CA THR A 213 -17.23 -2.57 2.73
C THR A 213 -15.82 -3.15 2.90
N PRO A 214 -15.46 -3.70 4.06
CA PRO A 214 -14.22 -4.47 4.19
C PRO A 214 -14.05 -5.49 3.04
N ALA A 215 -12.82 -5.63 2.56
CA ALA A 215 -12.42 -6.49 1.43
C ALA A 215 -12.95 -6.11 0.03
N ASP A 216 -13.78 -5.07 -0.14
CA ASP A 216 -14.22 -4.63 -1.47
C ASP A 216 -13.09 -4.08 -2.34
N VAL A 217 -12.14 -3.38 -1.71
CA VAL A 217 -11.02 -2.74 -2.39
C VAL A 217 -9.72 -3.17 -1.73
N TYR A 218 -8.71 -3.45 -2.55
CA TYR A 218 -7.35 -3.69 -2.09
C TYR A 218 -6.56 -2.39 -2.15
N VAL A 219 -6.33 -1.76 -1.00
CA VAL A 219 -5.72 -0.43 -0.93
C VAL A 219 -4.23 -0.54 -0.60
N GLN A 220 -3.40 0.10 -1.40
CA GLN A 220 -2.00 0.37 -1.09
C GLN A 220 -1.77 1.87 -0.97
N ARG A 221 -1.03 2.25 0.07
CA ARG A 221 -0.77 3.66 0.40
C ARG A 221 0.72 3.92 0.53
N MET A 222 1.23 4.92 -0.20
CA MET A 222 2.63 5.33 -0.10
C MET A 222 2.77 6.85 -0.24
N SER A 223 3.70 7.45 0.50
CA SER A 223 4.01 8.87 0.37
C SER A 223 4.46 9.19 -1.05
N GLY A 224 3.77 10.15 -1.70
CA GLY A 224 4.03 10.51 -3.09
C GLY A 224 3.61 9.46 -4.11
N GLY A 225 2.88 8.40 -3.74
CA GLY A 225 2.05 7.59 -4.64
C GLY A 225 2.74 6.79 -5.77
N ILE A 226 4.07 6.82 -5.96
CA ILE A 226 4.73 6.08 -7.06
C ILE A 226 5.18 4.69 -6.60
N ALA A 227 4.81 3.64 -7.36
CA ALA A 227 5.15 2.25 -7.09
C ALA A 227 6.64 1.86 -7.13
N GLY A 228 7.55 2.81 -7.31
CA GLY A 228 8.98 2.53 -7.51
C GLY A 228 9.27 1.90 -8.87
N ARG A 229 10.54 1.52 -9.09
CA ARG A 229 10.98 0.76 -10.28
C ARG A 229 10.80 -0.74 -10.03
N GLY A 230 11.01 -1.55 -11.08
CA GLY A 230 10.99 -3.03 -11.00
C GLY A 230 11.72 -3.56 -9.76
N GLY A 231 11.06 -4.45 -9.03
CA GLY A 231 11.58 -5.04 -7.79
C GLY A 231 11.31 -4.25 -6.50
N ALA A 232 10.63 -3.11 -6.57
CA ALA A 232 10.19 -2.38 -5.38
C ALA A 232 8.99 -3.08 -4.70
N THR A 233 8.99 -3.10 -3.36
CA THR A 233 7.96 -3.77 -2.53
C THR A 233 6.52 -3.38 -2.89
N LEU A 234 6.28 -2.10 -3.20
CA LEU A 234 4.95 -1.62 -3.56
C LEU A 234 4.49 -2.20 -4.91
N LEU A 235 5.32 -2.13 -5.95
CA LEU A 235 5.00 -2.73 -7.25
C LEU A 235 4.73 -4.23 -7.11
N SER A 236 5.57 -4.93 -6.35
CA SER A 236 5.40 -6.37 -6.13
C SER A 236 4.11 -6.71 -5.38
N SER A 237 3.63 -5.82 -4.50
CA SER A 237 2.34 -5.96 -3.83
C SER A 237 1.17 -5.77 -4.79
N LEU A 238 1.26 -4.82 -5.72
CA LEU A 238 0.23 -4.58 -6.74
C LEU A 238 0.16 -5.74 -7.75
N GLU A 239 1.32 -6.24 -8.20
CA GLU A 239 1.40 -7.42 -9.06
C GLU A 239 0.86 -8.68 -8.38
N TYR A 240 1.19 -8.87 -7.10
CA TYR A 240 0.63 -9.95 -6.29
C TYR A 240 -0.90 -9.86 -6.23
N ALA A 241 -1.44 -8.68 -5.94
CA ALA A 241 -2.88 -8.46 -5.86
C ALA A 241 -3.58 -8.73 -7.20
N ASN A 242 -3.02 -8.21 -8.30
CA ASN A 242 -3.55 -8.44 -9.64
C ASN A 242 -3.54 -9.93 -10.00
N ALA A 243 -2.43 -10.63 -9.77
CA ALA A 243 -2.33 -12.04 -10.11
C ALA A 243 -3.19 -12.93 -9.20
N ARG A 244 -3.41 -12.53 -7.93
CA ARG A 244 -4.19 -13.29 -6.96
C ARG A 244 -5.70 -13.15 -7.16
N TRP A 245 -6.19 -11.94 -7.38
CA TRP A 245 -7.62 -11.64 -7.39
C TRP A 245 -8.15 -11.26 -8.78
N ARG A 246 -7.27 -10.84 -9.70
CA ARG A 246 -7.62 -10.33 -11.04
C ARG A 246 -8.78 -9.32 -11.00
N PRO A 247 -8.69 -8.26 -10.16
CA PRO A 247 -9.71 -7.22 -10.17
C PRO A 247 -9.68 -6.48 -11.50
N PRO A 248 -10.83 -6.06 -12.04
CA PRO A 248 -10.93 -5.41 -13.35
C PRO A 248 -10.33 -4.01 -13.39
N ILE A 249 -10.07 -3.37 -12.25
CA ILE A 249 -9.52 -2.01 -12.19
C ILE A 249 -8.36 -1.87 -11.19
N LEU A 250 -7.33 -1.14 -11.62
CA LEU A 250 -6.33 -0.52 -10.76
C LEU A 250 -6.51 1.01 -10.85
N LEU A 251 -6.89 1.63 -9.73
CA LEU A 251 -7.11 3.07 -9.62
C LEU A 251 -5.95 3.74 -8.90
N VAL A 252 -5.30 4.71 -9.55
CA VAL A 252 -4.29 5.57 -8.94
C VAL A 252 -4.94 6.87 -8.48
N ILE A 253 -4.88 7.17 -7.18
CA ILE A 253 -5.45 8.37 -6.58
C ILE A 253 -4.34 9.30 -6.09
N ALA A 254 -4.20 10.44 -6.75
CA ALA A 254 -3.42 11.57 -6.24
C ALA A 254 -4.33 12.55 -5.48
N ALA A 255 -3.73 13.48 -4.76
CA ALA A 255 -4.44 14.46 -3.95
C ALA A 255 -4.00 15.88 -4.32
N SER A 256 -4.95 16.74 -4.68
CA SER A 256 -4.70 18.08 -5.22
C SER A 256 -4.14 19.05 -4.18
N ARG A 257 -4.33 18.77 -2.89
CA ARG A 257 -3.92 19.65 -1.78
C ARG A 257 -2.78 19.05 -0.93
N SER A 258 -2.09 18.04 -1.47
CA SER A 258 -1.06 17.33 -0.74
C SER A 258 0.12 18.24 -0.39
N GLU A 259 0.57 18.14 0.87
CA GLU A 259 1.80 18.78 1.34
C GLU A 259 3.06 18.25 0.62
N ILE A 260 3.01 17.03 0.08
CA ILE A 260 4.08 16.47 -0.76
C ILE A 260 4.11 17.18 -2.11
N VAL A 261 2.94 17.39 -2.74
CA VAL A 261 2.81 18.18 -3.97
C VAL A 261 3.30 19.61 -3.75
N ALA A 262 2.85 20.26 -2.68
CA ALA A 262 3.30 21.61 -2.32
C ALA A 262 4.81 21.68 -2.10
N SER A 263 5.38 20.71 -1.39
CA SER A 263 6.81 20.63 -1.13
C SER A 263 7.61 20.37 -2.41
N ALA A 264 7.11 19.52 -3.33
CA ALA A 264 7.77 19.26 -4.60
C ALA A 264 7.79 20.52 -5.50
N ILE A 265 6.69 21.27 -5.55
CA ILE A 265 6.63 22.57 -6.24
C ILE A 265 7.65 23.55 -5.65
N ALA A 266 7.75 23.63 -4.32
CA ALA A 266 8.72 24.48 -3.64
C ALA A 266 10.17 24.06 -3.94
N GLN A 267 10.47 22.75 -4.04
CA GLN A 267 11.79 22.25 -4.43
C GLN A 267 12.17 22.65 -5.85
N VAL A 268 11.26 22.46 -6.80
CA VAL A 268 11.44 22.89 -8.20
C VAL A 268 11.65 24.41 -8.30
N SER A 269 11.12 25.17 -7.35
CA SER A 269 11.27 26.62 -7.27
C SER A 269 12.50 27.09 -6.47
N GLY A 270 13.40 26.18 -6.06
CA GLY A 270 14.68 26.51 -5.42
C GLY A 270 14.66 26.60 -3.89
N SER A 271 13.69 25.96 -3.21
CA SER A 271 13.72 25.86 -1.74
C SER A 271 14.91 25.03 -1.21
N ALA A 272 15.18 25.14 0.10
CA ALA A 272 16.29 24.44 0.74
C ALA A 272 16.20 22.91 0.57
N LEU A 273 17.36 22.27 0.38
CA LEU A 273 17.44 20.82 0.22
C LEU A 273 16.89 20.08 1.45
N PRO A 274 15.93 19.16 1.27
CA PRO A 274 15.34 18.41 2.36
C PRO A 274 16.27 17.26 2.75
N SER A 275 15.99 16.64 3.90
CA SER A 275 16.69 15.42 4.34
C SER A 275 16.53 14.30 3.30
N ALA A 276 17.50 13.39 3.22
CA ALA A 276 17.52 12.34 2.20
C ALA A 276 16.21 11.52 2.10
N PRO A 277 15.56 11.08 3.22
CA PRO A 277 14.30 10.35 3.12
C PRO A 277 13.15 11.19 2.54
N LYS A 278 13.07 12.48 2.88
CA LYS A 278 12.08 13.39 2.29
C LYS A 278 12.37 13.60 0.82
N ARG A 279 13.64 13.81 0.47
CA ARG A 279 14.07 14.02 -0.92
C ARG A 279 13.68 12.85 -1.80
N ALA A 280 13.91 11.62 -1.35
CA ALA A 280 13.51 10.42 -2.07
C ALA A 280 11.99 10.42 -2.39
N VAL A 281 11.15 10.88 -1.47
CA VAL A 281 9.70 11.03 -1.71
C VAL A 281 9.41 12.16 -2.70
N LEU A 282 10.02 13.33 -2.51
CA LEU A 282 9.75 14.50 -3.36
C LEU A 282 10.24 14.32 -4.80
N GLU A 283 11.39 13.68 -5.02
CA GLU A 283 11.94 13.41 -6.37
C GLU A 283 10.95 12.69 -7.28
N ARG A 284 10.08 11.86 -6.71
CA ARG A 284 9.02 11.14 -7.42
C ARG A 284 7.94 12.09 -7.97
N VAL A 285 7.61 13.14 -7.23
CA VAL A 285 6.58 14.13 -7.60
C VAL A 285 7.17 15.32 -8.37
N MET A 286 8.46 15.61 -8.16
CA MET A 286 9.14 16.77 -8.72
C MET A 286 9.04 16.85 -10.24
N VAL A 287 9.07 15.72 -10.96
CA VAL A 287 8.95 15.77 -12.42
C VAL A 287 7.55 16.25 -12.85
N ALA A 288 6.49 15.80 -12.18
CA ALA A 288 5.14 16.31 -12.41
C ALA A 288 5.04 17.80 -12.06
N ALA A 289 5.68 18.23 -10.96
CA ALA A 289 5.72 19.64 -10.56
C ALA A 289 6.47 20.51 -11.58
N MET A 290 7.56 20.02 -12.18
CA MET A 290 8.29 20.70 -13.26
C MET A 290 7.40 20.90 -14.48
N TYR A 291 6.74 19.86 -14.97
CA TYR A 291 5.83 19.98 -16.12
C TYR A 291 4.64 20.90 -15.83
N ALA A 292 4.04 20.79 -14.65
CA ALA A 292 2.96 21.69 -14.24
C ALA A 292 3.44 23.15 -14.20
N LYS A 293 4.64 23.41 -13.67
CA LYS A 293 5.22 24.75 -13.63
C LYS A 293 5.44 25.32 -15.04
N MET A 294 6.01 24.53 -15.96
CA MET A 294 6.20 24.94 -17.35
C MET A 294 4.87 25.34 -18.02
N GLN A 295 3.81 24.55 -17.82
CA GLN A 295 2.49 24.84 -18.41
C GLN A 295 1.81 26.06 -17.77
N VAL A 296 1.99 26.26 -16.46
CA VAL A 296 1.39 27.41 -15.76
C VAL A 296 2.13 28.71 -16.06
N ASP A 297 3.45 28.66 -16.22
CA ASP A 297 4.27 29.82 -16.55
C ASP A 297 4.07 30.29 -18.01
N ASP A 298 3.71 29.39 -18.93
CA ASP A 298 3.34 29.69 -20.32
C ASP A 298 1.88 30.19 -20.48
N GLY A 299 1.07 30.06 -19.41
CA GLY A 299 -0.35 30.41 -19.41
C GLY A 299 -0.69 31.90 -19.22
N ARG A 300 -1.95 32.25 -19.44
CA ARG A 300 -2.55 33.61 -19.24
C ARG A 300 -2.18 34.25 -17.89
N GLN A 301 -2.34 35.58 -17.78
CA GLN A 301 -2.20 36.31 -16.50
C GLN A 301 -3.19 35.83 -15.43
N LEU A 302 -2.79 34.85 -14.63
CA LEU A 302 -3.46 34.44 -13.39
C LEU A 302 -3.03 35.34 -12.23
N SER A 303 -3.94 35.58 -11.28
CA SER A 303 -3.56 36.12 -9.97
C SER A 303 -2.58 35.16 -9.26
N ARG A 304 -1.85 35.64 -8.24
CA ARG A 304 -0.95 34.77 -7.47
C ARG A 304 -1.67 33.55 -6.89
N ALA A 305 -2.87 33.74 -6.35
CA ALA A 305 -3.70 32.67 -5.82
C ALA A 305 -4.17 31.69 -6.91
N GLY A 306 -4.63 32.21 -8.06
CA GLY A 306 -5.04 31.36 -9.19
C GLY A 306 -3.88 30.54 -9.75
N ARG A 307 -2.67 31.11 -9.77
CA ARG A 307 -1.45 30.41 -10.19
C ARG A 307 -1.11 29.26 -9.24
N ASP A 308 -1.13 29.49 -7.93
CA ASP A 308 -0.85 28.45 -6.93
C ASP A 308 -1.86 27.30 -6.99
N LEU A 309 -3.16 27.62 -7.05
CA LEU A 309 -4.23 26.63 -7.19
C LEU A 309 -4.06 25.78 -8.45
N LYS A 310 -3.82 26.42 -9.60
CA LYS A 310 -3.66 25.71 -10.87
C LYS A 310 -2.39 24.84 -10.88
N LEU A 311 -1.30 25.32 -10.29
CA LEU A 311 -0.04 24.61 -10.21
C LEU A 311 -0.15 23.34 -9.35
N ARG A 312 -0.80 23.43 -8.18
CA ARG A 312 -1.07 22.27 -7.32
C ARG A 312 -1.97 21.25 -8.02
N GLN A 313 -3.07 21.70 -8.62
CA GLN A 313 -4.00 20.84 -9.34
C GLN A 313 -3.31 20.09 -10.49
N LEU A 314 -2.61 20.82 -11.38
CA LEU A 314 -1.90 20.21 -12.51
C LEU A 314 -0.79 19.27 -12.04
N THR A 315 -0.07 19.63 -10.98
CA THR A 315 0.96 18.73 -10.42
C THR A 315 0.34 17.42 -9.98
N ALA A 316 -0.79 17.43 -9.27
CA ALA A 316 -1.47 16.21 -8.83
C ALA A 316 -2.01 15.38 -10.01
N GLU A 317 -2.62 16.02 -11.02
CA GLU A 317 -3.14 15.35 -12.21
C GLU A 317 -2.03 14.67 -13.03
N ILE A 318 -0.97 15.42 -13.34
CA ILE A 318 0.20 14.90 -14.06
C ILE A 318 0.86 13.79 -13.25
N HIS A 319 0.95 13.96 -11.92
CA HIS A 319 1.53 12.95 -11.04
C HIS A 319 0.73 11.64 -11.03
N ALA A 320 -0.60 11.69 -11.02
CA ALA A 320 -1.44 10.51 -11.10
C ALA A 320 -1.23 9.75 -12.42
N LEU A 321 -1.27 10.47 -13.54
CA LEU A 321 -1.06 9.88 -14.88
C LEU A 321 0.36 9.34 -15.05
N ARG A 322 1.38 10.08 -14.60
CA ARG A 322 2.78 9.63 -14.63
C ARG A 322 2.98 8.40 -13.75
N THR A 323 2.24 8.28 -12.65
CA THR A 323 2.29 7.07 -11.81
C THR A 323 1.75 5.86 -12.57
N VAL A 324 0.65 6.01 -13.32
CA VAL A 324 0.14 4.97 -14.24
C VAL A 324 1.21 4.60 -15.27
N GLU A 325 1.86 5.59 -15.88
CA GLU A 325 2.95 5.37 -16.83
C GLU A 325 4.10 4.56 -16.20
N VAL A 326 4.60 4.98 -15.02
CA VAL A 326 5.71 4.31 -14.33
C VAL A 326 5.33 2.87 -13.94
N LEU A 327 4.09 2.66 -13.47
CA LEU A 327 3.56 1.32 -13.16
C LEU A 327 3.65 0.40 -14.37
N LEU A 328 3.10 0.85 -15.50
CA LEU A 328 3.04 0.04 -16.72
C LEU A 328 4.43 -0.16 -17.31
N ARG A 329 5.30 0.86 -17.35
CA ARG A 329 6.68 0.68 -17.83
C ARG A 329 7.49 -0.28 -16.95
N SER A 330 7.24 -0.28 -15.64
CA SER A 330 7.99 -1.10 -14.68
C SER A 330 7.46 -2.52 -14.51
N SER A 331 6.24 -2.82 -14.97
CA SER A 331 5.58 -4.11 -14.77
C SER A 331 5.13 -4.77 -16.07
N ALA A 332 5.86 -5.81 -16.49
CA ALA A 332 5.42 -6.66 -17.59
C ALA A 332 4.12 -7.40 -17.27
N SER A 333 3.89 -7.78 -16.00
CA SER A 333 2.67 -8.48 -15.59
C SER A 333 1.44 -7.59 -15.68
N LEU A 334 1.51 -6.34 -15.24
CA LEU A 334 0.38 -5.40 -15.35
C LEU A 334 0.12 -5.05 -16.81
N ARG A 335 1.16 -4.80 -17.62
CA ARG A 335 1.01 -4.59 -19.07
C ARG A 335 0.31 -5.75 -19.75
N ALA A 336 0.71 -6.99 -19.45
CA ALA A 336 0.09 -8.17 -20.02
C ALA A 336 -1.41 -8.26 -19.68
N SER A 337 -1.81 -7.94 -18.43
CA SER A 337 -3.22 -7.88 -18.05
C SER A 337 -3.98 -6.76 -18.76
N VAL A 338 -3.37 -5.59 -18.97
CA VAL A 338 -3.98 -4.48 -19.74
C VAL A 338 -4.13 -4.86 -21.21
N ALA A 339 -3.08 -5.37 -21.85
CA ALA A 339 -3.11 -5.78 -23.25
C ALA A 339 -4.10 -6.93 -23.52
N ALA A 340 -4.34 -7.80 -22.53
CA ALA A 340 -5.35 -8.85 -22.60
C ALA A 340 -6.79 -8.35 -22.29
N GLY A 341 -6.96 -7.07 -21.94
CA GLY A 341 -8.21 -6.47 -21.51
C GLY A 341 -8.75 -7.04 -20.20
N GLU A 342 -7.88 -7.60 -19.37
CA GLU A 342 -8.24 -8.15 -18.06
C GLU A 342 -8.17 -7.12 -16.94
N LEU A 343 -7.46 -6.01 -17.16
CA LEU A 343 -7.25 -4.94 -16.21
C LEU A 343 -7.34 -3.58 -16.93
N GLU A 344 -8.14 -2.66 -16.39
CA GLU A 344 -8.08 -1.24 -16.75
C GLU A 344 -7.30 -0.46 -15.68
N VAL A 345 -6.46 0.49 -16.10
CA VAL A 345 -5.67 1.32 -15.18
C VAL A 345 -6.04 2.78 -15.33
N HIS A 346 -6.65 3.34 -14.28
CA HIS A 346 -7.21 4.69 -14.27
C HIS A 346 -6.49 5.58 -13.27
N ALA A 347 -6.46 6.87 -13.57
CA ALA A 347 -6.01 7.91 -12.66
C ALA A 347 -7.21 8.74 -12.15
N ALA A 348 -7.12 9.19 -10.91
CA ALA A 348 -8.06 10.11 -10.29
C ALA A 348 -7.34 11.08 -9.34
N VAL A 349 -7.98 12.20 -9.07
CA VAL A 349 -7.56 13.16 -8.06
C VAL A 349 -8.66 13.29 -7.01
N VAL A 350 -8.27 13.27 -5.74
CA VAL A 350 -9.17 13.57 -4.62
C VAL A 350 -8.87 14.95 -4.04
N ASP A 351 -9.92 15.70 -3.74
CA ASP A 351 -9.83 16.88 -2.88
C ASP A 351 -9.91 16.42 -1.42
N GLU A 352 -8.84 16.60 -0.66
CA GLU A 352 -8.70 16.04 0.70
C GLU A 352 -9.63 16.67 1.74
N GLU A 353 -10.19 17.84 1.43
CA GLU A 353 -11.07 18.59 2.32
C GLU A 353 -12.52 18.09 2.19
N SER A 354 -12.98 17.90 0.95
CA SER A 354 -14.34 17.41 0.66
C SER A 354 -14.42 15.89 0.48
N GLY A 355 -13.29 15.22 0.26
CA GLY A 355 -13.20 13.83 -0.19
C GLY A 355 -13.74 13.59 -1.60
N LYS A 356 -14.04 14.66 -2.37
CA LYS A 356 -14.56 14.52 -3.73
C LYS A 356 -13.50 13.93 -4.66
N LEU A 357 -13.83 12.81 -5.28
CA LEU A 357 -13.01 12.12 -6.28
C LEU A 357 -13.36 12.63 -7.68
N THR A 358 -12.34 12.96 -8.47
CA THR A 358 -12.46 13.33 -9.87
C THR A 358 -11.65 12.36 -10.72
N MET A 359 -12.32 11.58 -11.57
CA MET A 359 -11.65 10.67 -12.50
C MET A 359 -10.96 11.46 -13.60
N LEU A 360 -9.70 11.14 -13.87
CA LEU A 360 -8.96 11.59 -15.05
C LEU A 360 -9.11 10.61 -16.22
N GLY A 361 -9.35 9.33 -15.89
CA GLY A 361 -9.45 8.23 -16.85
C GLY A 361 -8.11 7.52 -17.07
N GLU A 362 -7.99 6.84 -18.20
CA GLU A 362 -6.76 6.16 -18.60
C GLU A 362 -5.66 7.14 -19.02
N HIS A 363 -4.42 6.66 -19.00
CA HIS A 363 -3.30 7.40 -19.57
C HIS A 363 -3.51 7.67 -21.07
N PRO A 364 -3.26 8.89 -21.59
CA PRO A 364 -3.46 9.20 -23.01
C PRO A 364 -2.68 8.32 -24.00
N GLN A 365 -1.56 7.74 -23.56
CA GLN A 365 -0.73 6.80 -24.34
C GLN A 365 -0.95 5.34 -23.91
N MET A 366 -2.16 4.97 -23.45
CA MET A 366 -2.41 3.63 -22.90
C MET A 366 -2.08 2.49 -23.88
N GLU A 367 -2.45 2.63 -25.15
CA GLU A 367 -2.15 1.62 -26.19
C GLU A 367 -0.65 1.39 -26.35
N GLU A 368 0.14 2.47 -26.39
CA GLU A 368 1.60 2.39 -26.47
C GLU A 368 2.18 1.71 -25.24
N LEU A 369 1.76 2.15 -24.04
CA LEU A 369 2.25 1.62 -22.77
C LEU A 369 1.89 0.14 -22.55
N ALA A 370 0.74 -0.31 -23.05
CA ALA A 370 0.31 -1.71 -22.94
C ALA A 370 1.15 -2.65 -23.81
N HIS A 371 1.63 -2.16 -24.96
CA HIS A 371 2.35 -2.96 -25.95
C HIS A 371 3.87 -2.70 -25.99
N GLU A 372 4.37 -1.79 -25.15
CA GLU A 372 5.78 -1.49 -25.05
C GLU A 372 6.58 -2.70 -24.56
N ARG A 373 7.61 -3.08 -25.32
CA ARG A 373 8.58 -4.10 -24.89
C ARG A 373 9.40 -3.48 -23.76
N GLY A 374 9.32 -4.05 -22.56
CA GLY A 374 10.05 -3.54 -21.41
C GLY A 374 11.54 -3.42 -21.69
N CYS A 375 12.18 -2.36 -21.19
CA CYS A 375 13.62 -2.17 -21.24
C CYS A 375 14.36 -3.22 -20.40
#